data_AF-A0A6J1AE65-F1
#
_entry.id   AF-A0A6J1AE65-F1
#
_cell.length_a   1.000
_cell.length_b   1.000
_cell.length_c   1.000
_cell.angle_alpha   90.00
_cell.angle_beta   90.00
_cell.angle_gamma   90.00
#
_symmetry.space_group_name_H-M   'P 1'
#
loop_
_entity.id
_entity.type
_entity.pdbx_description
1 polymer ?
#
loop_
_entity_poly.entity_id
_entity_poly.type
_entity_poly.pdbx_seq_one_letter_code
_entity_poly.pdbx_strand_id
1 'polypeptide(L)'
;MKFTDSPVIDLPVRDSRLSIQQDNASFHVGTSVWPCSLVLAKFAERWAPPSPPTTNDDKNPYSDLLDFHSRRRRAIELGTGCGAAGMAFHLLGLQELILTDISPVMPALKHNLKRNKPVLGKNLKTSILYWNNKDQIRAVNPPFDVVIAADVVYIEESVGHLVGAMEALVADDGVVLLGYQLRSAEADKAFWEMCEEVFVIEKVPHQDLHPDYAYEETDVYVFRKKKNKN
;
A
#
# COMPACT_ATOMS: atom_id res chain seq x y z
N MET A 1 14.74 -5.77 -13.14
CA MET A 1 14.25 -4.53 -13.78
C MET A 1 15.40 -3.55 -13.82
N LYS A 2 15.82 -3.04 -15.00
CA LYS A 2 16.82 -1.98 -15.05
C LYS A 2 16.14 -0.72 -14.52
N PHE A 3 16.59 -0.19 -13.39
CA PHE A 3 16.32 1.20 -13.04
C PHE A 3 16.99 2.05 -14.13
N THR A 4 16.30 2.25 -15.25
CA THR A 4 16.77 3.10 -16.33
C THR A 4 16.76 4.54 -15.82
N ASP A 5 17.60 5.40 -16.39
CA ASP A 5 17.60 6.86 -16.19
C ASP A 5 16.26 7.56 -16.52
N SER A 6 15.19 6.80 -16.79
CA SER A 6 13.83 7.28 -16.98
C SER A 6 13.25 7.77 -15.64
N PRO A 7 12.91 9.06 -15.52
CA PRO A 7 12.18 9.57 -14.37
C PRO A 7 10.72 9.10 -14.35
N VAL A 8 10.29 8.20 -15.24
CA VAL A 8 8.90 7.74 -15.34
C VAL A 8 8.84 6.21 -15.32
N ILE A 9 7.99 5.68 -14.44
CA ILE A 9 7.58 4.28 -14.39
C ILE A 9 6.21 4.15 -15.05
N ASP A 10 6.13 3.31 -16.08
CA ASP A 10 4.84 2.91 -16.64
C ASP A 10 4.39 1.59 -16.00
N LEU A 11 3.29 1.65 -15.26
CA LEU A 11 2.69 0.52 -14.55
C LEU A 11 1.36 0.13 -15.22
N PRO A 12 1.31 -0.94 -16.03
CA PRO A 12 0.04 -1.48 -16.50
C PRO A 12 -0.78 -1.99 -15.31
N VAL A 13 -2.09 -1.78 -15.31
CA VAL A 13 -3.06 -2.33 -14.34
C VAL A 13 -4.32 -2.66 -15.13
N ARG A 14 -4.54 -3.96 -15.42
CA ARG A 14 -5.53 -4.49 -16.35
C ARG A 14 -5.46 -3.74 -17.68
N ASP A 15 -6.57 -3.18 -18.14
CA ASP A 15 -6.68 -2.43 -19.39
C ASP A 15 -6.21 -0.96 -19.28
N SER A 16 -5.73 -0.55 -18.10
CA SER A 16 -5.23 0.80 -17.84
C SER A 16 -3.71 0.83 -17.70
N ARG A 17 -3.12 2.02 -17.86
CA ARG A 17 -1.68 2.25 -17.66
C ARG A 17 -1.46 3.51 -16.83
N LEU A 18 -0.81 3.35 -15.69
CA LEU A 18 -0.34 4.45 -14.87
C LEU A 18 1.04 4.90 -15.37
N SER A 19 1.26 6.21 -15.45
CA SER A 19 2.55 6.82 -15.77
C SER A 19 2.99 7.64 -14.56
N ILE A 20 4.03 7.18 -13.87
CA ILE A 20 4.40 7.65 -12.53
C ILE A 20 5.75 8.33 -12.61
N GLN A 21 5.77 9.65 -12.40
CA GLN A 21 7.00 10.41 -12.35
C GLN A 21 7.69 10.27 -10.99
N GLN A 22 9.01 10.18 -11.07
CA GLN A 22 9.94 10.17 -9.97
C GLN A 22 10.80 11.44 -10.01
N ASP A 23 11.24 11.86 -8.84
CA ASP A 23 12.33 12.80 -8.65
C ASP A 23 13.37 12.13 -7.75
N ASN A 24 14.27 11.37 -8.37
CA ASN A 24 15.30 10.62 -7.65
C ASN A 24 16.44 11.52 -7.12
N ALA A 25 16.46 12.80 -7.50
CA ALA A 25 17.45 13.77 -7.02
C ALA A 25 16.97 14.52 -5.76
N SER A 26 15.72 14.32 -5.34
CA SER A 26 15.16 14.97 -4.16
C SER A 26 15.73 14.37 -2.85
N PHE A 27 15.75 15.18 -1.79
CA PHE A 27 16.14 14.73 -0.45
C PHE A 27 15.08 13.83 0.23
N HIS A 28 13.89 13.69 -0.36
CA HIS A 28 12.80 12.91 0.18
C HIS A 28 12.61 11.64 -0.63
N VAL A 29 12.94 10.49 -0.04
CA VAL A 29 12.82 9.17 -0.71
C VAL A 29 11.41 8.83 -1.19
N GLY A 30 10.38 9.49 -0.66
CA GLY A 30 8.99 9.37 -1.14
C GLY A 30 8.76 9.93 -2.55
N THR A 31 9.74 10.58 -3.18
CA THR A 31 9.67 11.01 -4.57
C THR A 31 10.16 9.96 -5.57
N SER A 32 10.47 8.75 -5.11
CA SER A 32 10.82 7.60 -5.94
C SER A 32 9.77 6.49 -5.83
N VAL A 33 9.67 5.66 -6.87
CA VAL A 33 8.85 4.44 -6.86
C VAL A 33 9.71 3.30 -6.36
N TRP A 34 9.31 2.74 -5.23
CA TRP A 34 10.02 1.63 -4.62
C TRP A 34 9.39 0.27 -4.98
N PRO A 35 10.19 -0.81 -5.12
CA PRO A 35 9.74 -2.15 -5.52
C PRO A 35 8.50 -2.66 -4.79
N CYS A 36 8.38 -2.42 -3.48
CA CYS A 36 7.25 -2.93 -2.70
C CYS A 36 5.90 -2.34 -3.11
N SER A 37 5.89 -1.12 -3.67
CA SER A 37 4.65 -0.51 -4.19
C SER A 37 4.19 -1.21 -5.47
N LEU A 38 5.13 -1.71 -6.27
CA LEU A 38 4.85 -2.42 -7.51
C LEU A 38 4.42 -3.87 -7.23
N VAL A 39 5.10 -4.57 -6.33
CA VAL A 39 4.72 -5.96 -5.98
C VAL A 39 3.34 -6.00 -5.33
N LEU A 40 3.00 -5.03 -4.46
CA LEU A 40 1.65 -4.93 -3.89
C LEU A 40 0.58 -4.65 -4.96
N ALA A 41 0.83 -3.70 -5.87
CA ALA A 41 -0.08 -3.40 -6.97
C ALA A 41 -0.37 -4.65 -7.81
N LYS A 42 0.67 -5.45 -8.08
CA LYS A 42 0.59 -6.63 -8.94
C LYS A 42 0.07 -7.88 -8.24
N PHE A 43 0.35 -8.02 -6.95
CA PHE A 43 -0.33 -8.99 -6.10
C PHE A 43 -1.84 -8.71 -6.09
N ALA A 44 -2.23 -7.46 -5.84
CA ALA A 44 -3.63 -7.08 -5.85
C ALA A 44 -4.28 -7.29 -7.22
N GLU A 45 -3.63 -6.90 -8.32
CA GLU A 45 -4.17 -7.09 -9.67
C GLU A 45 -4.40 -8.55 -10.02
N ARG A 46 -3.44 -9.43 -9.65
CA ARG A 46 -3.51 -10.87 -9.93
C ARG A 46 -4.71 -11.53 -9.28
N TRP A 47 -5.09 -11.07 -8.09
CA TRP A 47 -6.09 -11.75 -7.25
C TRP A 47 -7.37 -10.95 -7.00
N ALA A 48 -7.43 -9.67 -7.38
CA ALA A 48 -8.67 -8.92 -7.36
C ALA A 48 -9.64 -9.51 -8.39
N PRO A 49 -10.86 -9.92 -8.00
CA PRO A 49 -11.84 -10.47 -8.93
C PRO A 49 -12.16 -9.50 -10.09
N PRO A 50 -12.43 -10.02 -11.30
CA PRO A 50 -12.89 -9.19 -12.40
C PRO A 50 -14.29 -8.63 -12.11
N SER A 51 -14.64 -7.56 -12.81
CA SER A 51 -15.98 -6.97 -12.78
C SER A 51 -16.51 -6.85 -14.22
N PRO A 52 -17.60 -7.55 -14.60
CA PRO A 52 -18.43 -8.43 -13.77
C PRO A 52 -17.70 -9.74 -13.38
N PRO A 53 -18.11 -10.41 -12.28
CA PRO A 53 -17.52 -11.69 -11.89
C PRO A 53 -17.72 -12.74 -12.98
N THR A 54 -16.63 -13.36 -13.43
CA THR A 54 -16.69 -14.55 -14.28
C THR A 54 -16.70 -15.78 -13.36
N THR A 55 -17.69 -16.67 -13.54
CA THR A 55 -17.93 -17.97 -12.86
C THR A 55 -17.08 -18.30 -11.63
N ASN A 56 -17.74 -18.57 -10.48
CA ASN A 56 -17.20 -19.10 -9.22
C ASN A 56 -15.76 -19.65 -9.32
N ASP A 57 -14.79 -18.76 -9.18
CA ASP A 57 -13.40 -19.16 -9.04
C ASP A 57 -13.21 -19.59 -7.58
N ASP A 58 -13.70 -20.80 -7.25
CA ASP A 58 -13.67 -21.42 -5.92
C ASP A 58 -12.23 -21.60 -5.38
N LYS A 59 -11.22 -21.11 -6.10
CA LYS A 59 -9.79 -21.23 -5.81
C LYS A 59 -9.06 -19.91 -5.63
N ASN A 60 -9.74 -18.75 -5.56
CA ASN A 60 -9.06 -17.50 -5.21
C ASN A 60 -8.99 -17.32 -3.68
N PRO A 61 -7.84 -17.60 -3.03
CA PRO A 61 -7.72 -17.53 -1.57
C PRO A 61 -7.73 -16.08 -1.05
N TYR A 62 -7.63 -15.08 -1.93
CA TYR A 62 -7.60 -13.66 -1.57
C TYR A 62 -8.85 -12.89 -2.02
N SER A 63 -9.92 -13.58 -2.47
CA SER A 63 -11.17 -12.92 -2.89
C SER A 63 -11.79 -12.10 -1.76
N ASP A 64 -11.84 -12.66 -0.55
CA ASP A 64 -12.27 -11.95 0.66
C ASP A 64 -11.33 -10.79 1.05
N LEU A 65 -10.13 -10.69 0.48
CA LEU A 65 -9.17 -9.61 0.76
C LEU A 65 -9.22 -8.50 -0.30
N LEU A 66 -9.45 -8.87 -1.56
CA LEU A 66 -9.23 -8.01 -2.73
C LEU A 66 -10.49 -7.81 -3.59
N ASP A 67 -11.64 -8.36 -3.20
CA ASP A 67 -12.92 -8.02 -3.83
C ASP A 67 -13.44 -6.66 -3.35
N PHE A 68 -13.10 -5.63 -4.13
CA PHE A 68 -13.55 -4.26 -3.93
C PHE A 68 -14.84 -3.93 -4.69
N HIS A 69 -15.34 -4.85 -5.52
CA HIS A 69 -16.52 -4.64 -6.36
C HIS A 69 -17.79 -5.12 -5.68
N SER A 70 -17.77 -6.30 -5.06
CA SER A 70 -18.93 -6.83 -4.32
C SER A 70 -19.06 -6.24 -2.91
N ARG A 71 -17.94 -5.81 -2.32
CA ARG A 71 -17.88 -5.22 -0.98
C ARG A 71 -17.19 -3.87 -1.03
N ARG A 72 -17.91 -2.81 -0.64
CA ARG A 72 -17.31 -1.48 -0.50
C ARG A 72 -16.37 -1.50 0.71
N ARG A 73 -15.11 -1.15 0.48
CA ARG A 73 -14.07 -1.05 1.53
C ARG A 73 -13.53 0.36 1.61
N ARG A 74 -13.34 0.84 2.84
CA ARG A 74 -12.59 2.05 3.17
C ARG A 74 -11.13 1.69 3.37
N ALA A 75 -10.26 2.44 2.71
CA ALA A 75 -8.84 2.22 2.80
C ALA A 75 -8.03 3.50 2.99
N ILE A 76 -6.84 3.31 3.54
CA ILE A 76 -5.84 4.35 3.70
C ILE A 76 -4.47 3.78 3.33
N GLU A 77 -3.67 4.54 2.59
CA GLU A 77 -2.28 4.21 2.30
C GLU A 77 -1.34 5.09 3.13
N LEU A 78 -0.47 4.46 3.90
CA LEU A 78 0.58 5.10 4.70
C LEU A 78 1.88 5.16 3.89
N GLY A 79 2.51 6.33 3.81
CA GLY A 79 3.75 6.50 3.06
C GLY A 79 3.53 6.25 1.56
N THR A 80 2.54 6.90 0.98
CA THR A 80 2.10 6.70 -0.42
C THR A 80 3.22 6.95 -1.44
N GLY A 81 4.16 7.85 -1.14
CA GLY A 81 5.21 8.28 -2.04
C GLY A 81 4.65 8.81 -3.37
N CYS A 82 5.11 8.23 -4.48
CA CYS A 82 4.63 8.55 -5.81
C CYS A 82 3.19 8.11 -6.12
N GLY A 83 2.58 7.25 -5.28
CA GLY A 83 1.18 6.79 -5.42
C GLY A 83 0.96 5.54 -6.26
N ALA A 84 2.00 4.73 -6.49
CA ALA A 84 1.92 3.57 -7.36
C ALA A 84 0.90 2.52 -6.88
N ALA A 85 1.00 2.07 -5.62
CA ALA A 85 0.09 1.06 -5.08
C ALA A 85 -1.33 1.61 -4.95
N GLY A 86 -1.54 2.75 -4.29
CA GLY A 86 -2.88 3.32 -4.12
C GLY A 86 -3.63 3.60 -5.42
N MET A 87 -2.95 4.13 -6.46
CA MET A 87 -3.59 4.31 -7.77
C MET A 87 -3.96 2.97 -8.42
N ALA A 88 -3.10 1.94 -8.30
CA ALA A 88 -3.41 0.61 -8.81
C ALA A 88 -4.63 0.00 -8.08
N PHE A 89 -4.66 0.05 -6.75
CA PHE A 89 -5.80 -0.43 -5.96
C PHE A 89 -7.11 0.30 -6.32
N HIS A 90 -7.06 1.61 -6.57
CA HIS A 90 -8.22 2.35 -7.05
C HIS A 90 -8.72 1.85 -8.42
N LEU A 91 -7.80 1.56 -9.36
CA LEU A 91 -8.15 0.97 -10.67
C LEU A 91 -8.72 -0.46 -10.54
N LEU A 92 -8.38 -1.17 -9.47
CA LEU A 92 -8.92 -2.49 -9.13
C LEU A 92 -10.26 -2.43 -8.37
N GLY A 93 -10.83 -1.24 -8.17
CA GLY A 93 -12.16 -1.07 -7.59
C GLY A 93 -12.18 -0.52 -6.17
N LEU A 94 -11.04 -0.27 -5.52
CA LEU A 94 -10.98 0.31 -4.17
C LEU A 94 -11.30 1.81 -4.18
N GLN A 95 -12.59 2.13 -4.28
CA GLN A 95 -13.05 3.50 -4.56
C GLN A 95 -13.01 4.47 -3.36
N GLU A 96 -13.00 3.97 -2.13
CA GLU A 96 -12.94 4.77 -0.89
C GLU A 96 -11.54 4.73 -0.26
N LEU A 97 -10.56 5.26 -1.01
CA LEU A 97 -9.15 5.28 -0.63
C LEU A 97 -8.67 6.70 -0.28
N ILE A 98 -7.93 6.83 0.81
CA ILE A 98 -7.19 8.04 1.19
C ILE A 98 -5.69 7.76 1.06
N LEU A 99 -5.01 8.56 0.26
CA LEU A 99 -3.56 8.49 0.10
C LEU A 99 -2.88 9.46 1.07
N THR A 100 -1.93 8.97 1.87
CA THR A 100 -1.26 9.79 2.86
C THR A 100 0.26 9.74 2.81
N ASP A 101 0.87 10.90 3.06
CA ASP A 101 2.31 11.05 3.18
C ASP A 101 2.63 12.31 4.01
N ILE A 102 3.92 12.57 4.24
CA ILE A 102 4.41 13.79 4.87
C ILE A 102 4.30 14.97 3.90
N SER A 103 4.17 16.19 4.45
CA SER A 103 3.98 17.42 3.67
C SER A 103 4.96 17.58 2.49
N PRO A 104 6.28 17.31 2.63
CA PRO A 104 7.24 17.46 1.54
C PRO A 104 7.04 16.53 0.33
N VAL A 105 6.39 15.36 0.52
CA VAL A 105 6.15 14.39 -0.55
C VAL A 105 4.86 14.70 -1.32
N MET A 106 3.90 15.39 -0.68
CA MET A 106 2.59 15.69 -1.26
C MET A 106 2.62 16.36 -2.65
N PRO A 107 3.55 17.29 -2.98
CA PRO A 107 3.63 17.85 -4.33
C PRO A 107 3.89 16.80 -5.41
N ALA A 108 4.80 15.84 -5.16
CA ALA A 108 5.11 14.76 -6.10
C ALA A 108 3.91 13.82 -6.28
N LEU A 109 3.26 13.44 -5.18
CA LEU A 109 2.02 12.64 -5.22
C LEU A 109 0.93 13.33 -6.04
N LYS A 110 0.65 14.61 -5.75
CA LYS A 110 -0.37 15.39 -6.47
C LYS A 110 -0.04 15.54 -7.95
N HIS A 111 1.23 15.67 -8.30
CA HIS A 111 1.68 15.68 -9.69
C HIS A 111 1.31 14.38 -10.40
N ASN A 112 1.62 13.23 -9.80
CA ASN A 112 1.29 11.92 -10.37
C ASN A 112 -0.21 11.66 -10.45
N LEU A 113 -1.00 12.07 -9.46
CA LEU A 113 -2.46 11.97 -9.52
C LEU A 113 -3.04 12.81 -10.67
N LYS A 114 -2.51 14.02 -10.87
CA LYS A 114 -2.94 14.88 -11.99
C LYS A 114 -2.60 14.24 -13.34
N ARG A 115 -1.39 13.68 -13.47
CA ARG A 115 -0.91 13.00 -14.68
C ARG A 115 -1.79 11.80 -15.05
N ASN A 116 -2.23 11.04 -14.05
CA ASN A 116 -3.03 9.83 -14.23
C ASN A 116 -4.55 10.06 -14.17
N LYS A 117 -5.00 11.32 -14.01
CA LYS A 117 -6.43 11.66 -13.97
C LYS A 117 -7.26 11.06 -15.12
N PRO A 118 -6.77 11.00 -16.39
CA PRO A 118 -7.54 10.39 -17.49
C PRO A 118 -7.88 8.91 -17.27
N VAL A 119 -6.99 8.12 -16.64
CA VAL A 119 -7.25 6.70 -16.36
C VAL A 119 -7.92 6.48 -15.00
N LEU A 120 -7.66 7.35 -14.02
CA LEU A 120 -8.27 7.27 -12.69
C LEU A 120 -9.75 7.67 -12.70
N GLY A 121 -10.19 8.47 -13.68
CA GLY A 121 -11.57 8.95 -13.83
C GLY A 121 -12.03 9.97 -12.79
N LYS A 122 -11.33 10.08 -11.64
CA LYS A 122 -11.61 11.04 -10.57
C LYS A 122 -10.32 11.45 -9.84
N ASN A 123 -10.42 12.50 -9.03
CA ASN A 123 -9.37 12.84 -8.08
C ASN A 123 -9.49 11.92 -6.86
N LEU A 124 -8.39 11.27 -6.47
CA LEU A 124 -8.31 10.50 -5.23
C LEU A 124 -8.16 11.45 -4.04
N LYS A 125 -8.65 11.03 -2.86
CA LYS A 125 -8.49 11.80 -1.63
C LYS A 125 -7.03 11.70 -1.17
N THR A 126 -6.47 12.82 -0.73
CA THR A 126 -5.13 12.88 -0.17
C THR A 126 -5.14 13.59 1.18
N SER A 127 -4.33 13.15 2.14
CA SER A 127 -4.13 13.86 3.41
C SER A 127 -2.65 13.87 3.79
N ILE A 128 -2.22 14.90 4.51
CA ILE A 128 -0.94 14.84 5.21
C ILE A 128 -1.13 13.98 6.46
N LEU A 129 -0.23 13.03 6.69
CA LEU A 129 -0.23 12.20 7.89
C LEU A 129 1.21 11.88 8.30
N TYR A 130 1.61 12.40 9.45
CA TYR A 130 2.81 11.98 10.18
C TYR A 130 2.41 10.90 11.18
N TRP A 131 3.09 9.75 11.16
CA TRP A 131 2.67 8.58 11.96
C TRP A 131 2.68 8.83 13.47
N ASN A 132 3.47 9.80 13.95
CA ASN A 132 3.51 10.21 15.35
C ASN A 132 2.41 11.22 15.74
N ASN A 133 1.58 11.67 14.80
CA ASN A 133 0.57 12.70 15.03
C ASN A 133 -0.83 12.10 15.22
N LYS A 134 -1.24 11.94 16.48
CA LYS A 134 -2.54 11.37 16.86
C LYS A 134 -3.74 12.18 16.37
N ASP A 135 -3.60 13.49 16.20
CA ASP A 135 -4.71 14.33 15.74
C ASP A 135 -4.93 14.18 14.24
N GLN A 136 -3.85 14.01 13.45
CA GLN A 136 -3.95 13.67 12.03
C GLN A 136 -4.52 12.27 11.81
N ILE A 137 -4.12 11.29 12.64
CA ILE A 137 -4.71 9.94 12.63
C ILE A 137 -6.22 10.02 12.92
N ARG A 138 -6.64 10.81 13.91
CA ARG A 138 -8.07 11.02 14.21
C ARG A 138 -8.80 11.73 13.06
N ALA A 139 -8.16 12.71 12.43
CA ALA A 139 -8.76 13.52 11.37
C ALA A 139 -9.10 12.74 10.08
N VAL A 140 -8.41 11.63 9.79
CA VAL A 140 -8.75 10.74 8.67
C VAL A 140 -9.94 9.82 8.98
N ASN A 141 -10.52 9.91 10.17
CA ASN A 141 -11.72 9.21 10.61
C ASN A 141 -11.62 7.67 10.48
N PRO A 142 -10.67 7.03 11.18
CA PRO A 142 -10.61 5.57 11.30
C PRO A 142 -11.88 5.02 11.97
N PRO A 143 -12.17 3.71 11.86
CA PRO A 143 -11.30 2.66 11.31
C PRO A 143 -11.39 2.49 9.78
N PHE A 144 -10.41 1.80 9.20
CA PHE A 144 -10.33 1.42 7.79
C PHE A 144 -10.31 -0.11 7.64
N ASP A 145 -11.04 -0.63 6.64
CA ASP A 145 -11.07 -2.06 6.35
C ASP A 145 -9.71 -2.55 5.82
N VAL A 146 -8.99 -1.68 5.11
CA VAL A 146 -7.65 -1.96 4.56
C VAL A 146 -6.70 -0.80 4.83
N VAL A 147 -5.57 -1.08 5.46
CA VAL A 147 -4.42 -0.17 5.52
C VAL A 147 -3.36 -0.69 4.56
N ILE A 148 -2.86 0.14 3.66
CA ILE A 148 -1.81 -0.22 2.69
C ILE A 148 -0.52 0.46 3.13
N ALA A 149 0.60 -0.26 3.09
CA ALA A 149 1.92 0.30 3.35
C ALA A 149 2.96 -0.41 2.48
N ALA A 150 3.84 0.33 1.81
CA ALA A 150 4.80 -0.21 0.87
C ALA A 150 6.18 0.40 1.07
N ASP A 151 7.20 -0.40 1.37
CA ASP A 151 8.59 0.10 1.56
C ASP A 151 8.71 1.19 2.64
N VAL A 152 7.88 1.11 3.70
CA VAL A 152 7.79 2.13 4.76
C VAL A 152 8.73 1.88 5.95
N VAL A 153 9.43 0.73 6.00
CA VAL A 153 10.28 0.31 7.12
C VAL A 153 11.75 0.54 6.76
N TYR A 154 12.27 1.73 7.07
CA TYR A 154 13.66 2.10 6.73
C TYR A 154 14.33 3.08 7.71
N ILE A 155 13.58 3.62 8.69
CA ILE A 155 14.08 4.50 9.76
C ILE A 155 13.64 3.89 11.09
N GLU A 156 14.59 3.45 11.91
CA GLU A 156 14.34 2.78 13.19
C GLU A 156 13.47 3.64 14.12
N GLU A 157 13.77 4.93 14.22
CA GLU A 157 13.06 5.87 15.10
C GLU A 157 11.59 6.08 14.71
N SER A 158 11.23 5.75 13.46
CA SER A 158 9.86 5.85 12.96
C SER A 158 9.05 4.57 13.15
N VAL A 159 9.69 3.44 13.50
CA VAL A 159 9.04 2.12 13.59
C VAL A 159 7.89 2.13 14.57
N GLY A 160 8.11 2.56 15.81
CA GLY A 160 7.05 2.57 16.83
C GLY A 160 5.86 3.47 16.44
N HIS A 161 6.13 4.57 15.73
CA HIS A 161 5.10 5.45 15.20
C HIS A 161 4.31 4.80 14.07
N LEU A 162 4.99 4.11 13.15
CA LEU A 162 4.35 3.37 12.06
C LEU A 162 3.44 2.25 12.60
N VAL A 163 3.94 1.41 13.52
CA VAL A 163 3.16 0.31 14.11
C VAL A 163 1.93 0.85 14.84
N GLY A 164 2.10 1.89 15.66
CA GLY A 164 0.98 2.55 16.35
C GLY A 164 -0.03 3.19 15.39
N ALA A 165 0.42 3.76 14.27
CA ALA A 165 -0.47 4.30 13.24
C ALA A 165 -1.25 3.18 12.53
N MET A 166 -0.61 2.08 12.14
CA MET A 166 -1.28 0.93 11.54
C MET A 166 -2.36 0.37 12.48
N GLU A 167 -2.05 0.20 13.76
CA GLU A 167 -2.98 -0.29 14.78
C GLU A 167 -4.17 0.66 14.98
N ALA A 168 -3.91 1.96 15.09
CA ALA A 168 -4.94 2.97 15.30
C ALA A 168 -5.86 3.17 14.09
N LEU A 169 -5.37 2.87 12.88
CA LEU A 169 -6.10 3.08 11.64
C LEU A 169 -6.92 1.86 11.21
N VAL A 170 -6.39 0.64 11.36
CA VAL A 170 -7.07 -0.56 10.87
C VAL A 170 -8.28 -0.93 11.74
N ALA A 171 -9.37 -1.36 11.12
CA ALA A 171 -10.54 -1.92 11.80
C ALA A 171 -10.17 -3.21 12.56
N ASP A 172 -10.97 -3.57 13.57
CA ASP A 172 -10.71 -4.78 14.37
C ASP A 172 -10.82 -6.08 13.55
N ASP A 173 -11.67 -6.08 12.52
CA ASP A 173 -11.79 -7.12 11.49
C ASP A 173 -11.12 -6.73 10.16
N GLY A 174 -10.41 -5.60 10.14
CA GLY A 174 -9.67 -5.10 8.99
C GLY A 174 -8.29 -5.74 8.84
N VAL A 175 -7.58 -5.34 7.79
CA VAL A 175 -6.26 -5.87 7.44
C VAL A 175 -5.26 -4.77 7.12
N VAL A 176 -3.99 -5.01 7.40
CA VAL A 176 -2.89 -4.26 6.82
C VAL A 176 -2.26 -5.08 5.71
N LEU A 177 -2.11 -4.48 4.52
CA LEU A 177 -1.34 -5.02 3.40
C LEU A 177 0.01 -4.33 3.37
N LEU A 178 1.05 -5.10 3.70
CA LEU A 178 2.42 -4.61 3.74
C LEU A 178 3.23 -5.19 2.58
N GLY A 179 3.79 -4.32 1.75
CA GLY A 179 4.88 -4.65 0.84
C GLY A 179 6.19 -4.36 1.55
N TYR A 180 7.04 -5.38 1.71
CA TYR A 180 8.22 -5.33 2.55
C TYR A 180 9.49 -5.70 1.78
N GLN A 181 10.54 -4.93 1.99
CA GLN A 181 11.91 -5.24 1.62
C GLN A 181 12.82 -4.76 2.76
N LEU A 182 13.84 -5.55 3.10
CA LEU A 182 14.81 -5.15 4.12
C LEU A 182 15.59 -3.91 3.65
N ARG A 183 15.40 -2.77 4.35
CA ARG A 183 16.13 -1.50 4.08
C ARG A 183 17.14 -1.12 5.14
N SER A 184 16.87 -1.45 6.41
CA SER A 184 17.75 -1.25 7.57
C SER A 184 17.55 -2.42 8.51
N ALA A 185 18.65 -3.01 8.98
CA ALA A 185 18.61 -4.15 9.90
C ALA A 185 18.05 -3.76 11.28
N GLU A 186 18.34 -2.54 11.71
CA GLU A 186 17.87 -1.97 12.97
C GLU A 186 16.35 -1.73 12.92
N ALA A 187 15.88 -1.09 11.85
CA ALA A 187 14.45 -0.87 11.62
C ALA A 187 13.67 -2.18 11.43
N ASP A 188 14.24 -3.15 10.71
CA ASP A 188 13.66 -4.49 10.50
C ASP A 188 13.42 -5.21 11.82
N LYS A 189 14.46 -5.34 12.64
CA LYS A 189 14.35 -6.03 13.93
C LYS A 189 13.29 -5.40 14.82
N ALA A 190 13.36 -4.07 15.00
CA ALA A 190 12.40 -3.35 15.82
C ALA A 190 10.96 -3.48 15.28
N PHE A 191 10.78 -3.46 13.96
CA PHE A 191 9.48 -3.52 13.32
C PHE A 191 8.80 -4.87 13.54
N TRP A 192 9.51 -5.97 13.30
CA TRP A 192 8.95 -7.30 13.49
C TRP A 192 8.65 -7.59 14.96
N GLU A 193 9.55 -7.24 15.88
CA GLU A 193 9.32 -7.39 17.33
C GLU A 193 8.03 -6.65 17.78
N MET A 194 7.82 -5.41 17.33
CA MET A 194 6.62 -4.65 17.69
C MET A 194 5.35 -5.15 16.98
N CYS A 195 5.43 -5.51 15.71
CA CYS A 195 4.28 -6.02 14.96
C CYS A 195 3.81 -7.36 15.50
N GLU A 196 4.73 -8.24 15.92
CA GLU A 196 4.39 -9.52 16.51
C GLU A 196 3.61 -9.39 17.81
N GLU A 197 3.73 -8.28 18.56
CA GLU A 197 2.92 -8.04 19.77
C GLU A 197 1.47 -7.68 19.43
N VAL A 198 1.25 -6.91 18.36
CA VAL A 198 -0.05 -6.29 18.02
C VAL A 198 -0.85 -7.10 17.01
N PHE A 199 -0.18 -7.75 16.06
CA PHE A 199 -0.81 -8.36 14.90
C PHE A 199 -0.57 -9.88 14.82
N VAL A 200 -1.54 -10.57 14.22
CA VAL A 200 -1.33 -11.87 13.58
C VAL A 200 -0.81 -11.59 12.17
N ILE A 201 0.38 -12.12 11.87
CA ILE A 201 1.10 -11.84 10.63
C ILE A 201 1.08 -13.07 9.73
N GLU A 202 0.68 -12.89 8.48
CA GLU A 202 0.66 -13.92 7.46
C GLU A 202 1.51 -13.45 6.28
N LYS A 203 2.53 -14.23 5.91
CA LYS A 203 3.33 -13.99 4.70
C LYS A 203 2.61 -14.58 3.49
N VAL A 204 2.40 -13.79 2.45
CA VAL A 204 1.88 -14.26 1.17
C VAL A 204 2.94 -15.18 0.54
N PRO A 205 2.59 -16.42 0.14
CA PRO A 205 3.50 -17.31 -0.55
C PRO A 205 4.06 -16.65 -1.81
N HIS A 206 5.37 -16.78 -2.04
CA HIS A 206 6.03 -16.14 -3.19
C HIS A 206 5.40 -16.53 -4.53
N GLN A 207 4.92 -17.78 -4.67
CA GLN A 207 4.21 -18.27 -5.86
C GLN A 207 2.90 -17.52 -6.17
N ASP A 208 2.31 -16.87 -5.17
CA ASP A 208 1.10 -16.07 -5.30
C ASP A 208 1.42 -14.61 -5.70
N LEU A 209 2.68 -14.18 -5.65
CA LEU A 209 3.14 -12.89 -6.14
C LEU A 209 3.32 -12.91 -7.66
N HIS A 210 3.21 -11.76 -8.33
CA HIS A 210 3.33 -11.71 -9.78
C HIS A 210 4.78 -12.00 -10.22
N PRO A 211 5.05 -12.97 -11.12
CA PRO A 211 6.41 -13.43 -11.44
C PRO A 211 7.34 -12.33 -11.94
N ASP A 212 6.83 -11.39 -12.74
CA ASP A 212 7.66 -10.28 -13.27
C ASP A 212 7.95 -9.15 -12.26
N TYR A 213 7.27 -9.13 -11.10
CA TYR A 213 7.35 -8.06 -10.10
C TYR A 213 7.74 -8.55 -8.71
N ALA A 214 7.66 -9.86 -8.47
CA ALA A 214 8.10 -10.52 -7.25
C ALA A 214 9.63 -10.65 -7.27
N TYR A 215 10.31 -9.59 -6.84
CA TYR A 215 11.76 -9.64 -6.68
C TYR A 215 12.11 -10.54 -5.49
N GLU A 216 13.29 -11.17 -5.53
CA GLU A 216 13.77 -12.09 -4.49
C GLU A 216 13.76 -11.46 -3.08
N GLU A 217 13.97 -10.14 -3.02
CA GLU A 217 14.07 -9.37 -1.78
C GLU A 217 12.74 -8.71 -1.36
N THR A 218 11.66 -8.88 -2.14
CA THR A 218 10.37 -8.26 -1.87
C THR A 218 9.33 -9.28 -1.45
N ASP A 219 8.63 -8.97 -0.39
CA ASP A 219 7.59 -9.80 0.20
C ASP A 219 6.27 -9.02 0.33
N VAL A 220 5.16 -9.76 0.40
CA VAL A 220 3.85 -9.21 0.79
C VAL A 220 3.38 -9.92 2.06
N TYR A 221 2.85 -9.14 2.99
CA TYR A 221 2.28 -9.64 4.22
C TYR A 221 0.86 -9.12 4.43
N VAL A 222 0.04 -9.93 5.09
CA VAL A 222 -1.30 -9.58 5.57
C VAL A 222 -1.27 -9.59 7.10
N PHE A 223 -1.49 -8.44 7.71
CA PHE A 223 -1.58 -8.33 9.17
C PHE A 223 -3.04 -8.20 9.59
N ARG A 224 -3.43 -8.87 10.67
CA ARG A 224 -4.74 -8.76 11.30
C ARG A 224 -4.55 -8.44 12.78
N LYS A 225 -5.38 -7.56 13.35
CA LYS A 225 -5.30 -7.27 14.79
C LYS A 225 -5.45 -8.55 15.60
N LYS A 226 -4.61 -8.73 16.62
CA LYS A 226 -4.85 -9.80 17.60
C LYS A 226 -6.15 -9.49 18.34
N LYS A 227 -6.96 -10.52 18.58
CA LYS A 227 -8.10 -10.39 19.50
C LYS A 227 -7.55 -10.20 20.90
N ASN A 228 -7.99 -9.14 21.59
CA ASN A 228 -7.71 -9.00 23.02
C ASN A 228 -8.21 -10.25 23.73
N LYS A 229 -7.31 -10.93 24.46
CA LYS A 229 -7.72 -11.95 25.43
C LYS A 229 -8.39 -11.19 26.56
N ASN A 230 -9.72 -11.15 26.55
CA ASN A 230 -10.50 -10.74 27.73
C ASN A 230 -10.14 -11.62 28.93
#